data_AF-A0A7S4F0D0-F1
#
_entry.id   AF-A0A7S4F0D0-F1
#
_cell.length_a   1.000
_cell.length_b   1.000
_cell.length_c   1.000
_cell.angle_alpha   90.00
_cell.angle_beta   90.00
_cell.angle_gamma   90.00
#
_symmetry.space_group_name_H-M   'P 1'
#
loop_
_entity.id
_entity.type
_entity.pdbx_description
1 polymer ?
#
loop_
_entity_poly.entity_id
_entity_poly.type
_entity_poly.pdbx_seq_one_letter_code
_entity_poly.pdbx_strand_id
1 'polypeptide(L)'
;QKHSAIPLPVLLPDSEPTLSSPFVLRGLLNASEAFASFATTEWLQRPPIGDIRIHYFSNASRKQLVTPDSTGRVADVVAAIARGGPQKIGTESVIRAFPELLRDLPLPPLLTKWFGSNEFLPHRVGRTLTVPIFLATGAPHAGLEARTELHAEPIGNVMLMLSGSKRWTRGPRRPAPPP
;
A
#
# COMPACT_ATOMS: atom_id res chain seq x y z
N GLN A 1 -23.10 6.10 12.97
CA GLN A 1 -23.65 5.08 12.06
C GLN A 1 -22.72 3.87 12.06
N LYS A 2 -23.25 2.65 12.24
CA LYS A 2 -22.47 1.42 12.05
C LYS A 2 -22.34 1.21 10.53
N HIS A 3 -21.15 1.43 9.98
CA HIS A 3 -20.86 1.06 8.60
C HIS A 3 -20.66 -0.46 8.56
N SER A 4 -21.64 -1.19 8.03
CA SER A 4 -21.49 -2.63 7.77
C SER A 4 -20.46 -2.81 6.66
N ALA A 5 -19.43 -3.62 6.91
CA ALA A 5 -18.44 -3.96 5.90
C ALA A 5 -19.12 -4.77 4.78
N ILE A 6 -19.10 -4.24 3.56
CA ILE A 6 -19.54 -4.97 2.38
C ILE A 6 -18.35 -5.83 1.93
N PRO A 7 -18.47 -7.17 1.90
CA PRO A 7 -17.40 -8.03 1.40
C PRO A 7 -17.12 -7.70 -0.07
N LEU A 8 -15.83 -7.60 -0.42
CA LEU A 8 -15.43 -7.39 -1.81
C LEU A 8 -15.56 -8.71 -2.59
N PRO A 9 -16.05 -8.67 -3.84
CA PRO A 9 -16.05 -9.85 -4.68
C PRO A 9 -14.61 -10.33 -4.90
N VAL A 10 -14.39 -11.64 -4.75
CA VAL A 10 -13.13 -12.29 -5.09
C VAL A 10 -13.25 -12.80 -6.52
N LEU A 11 -12.37 -12.33 -7.39
CA LEU A 11 -12.37 -12.72 -8.80
C LEU A 11 -11.29 -13.76 -9.08
N LEU A 12 -11.61 -14.72 -9.95
CA LEU A 12 -10.66 -15.69 -10.45
C LEU A 12 -9.78 -15.06 -11.54
N PRO A 13 -8.57 -15.59 -11.80
CA PRO A 13 -7.62 -15.01 -12.76
C PRO A 13 -8.18 -14.77 -14.17
N ASP A 14 -9.15 -15.57 -14.61
CA ASP A 14 -9.75 -15.50 -15.96
C ASP A 14 -10.98 -14.58 -16.05
N SER A 15 -11.33 -13.90 -14.96
CA SER A 15 -12.41 -12.91 -14.97
C SER A 15 -11.95 -11.63 -15.71
N GLU A 16 -12.88 -10.90 -16.32
CA GLU A 16 -12.62 -9.54 -16.83
C GLU A 16 -13.22 -8.46 -15.91
N PRO A 17 -12.55 -8.09 -14.80
CA PRO A 17 -13.02 -7.02 -13.93
C PRO A 17 -13.03 -5.68 -14.65
N THR A 18 -14.03 -4.85 -14.36
CA THR A 18 -14.01 -3.43 -14.69
C THR A 18 -13.55 -2.62 -13.47
N LEU A 19 -12.75 -1.58 -13.68
CA LEU A 19 -12.33 -0.63 -12.62
C LEU A 19 -13.49 0.17 -12.01
N SER A 20 -14.71 -0.03 -12.52
CA SER A 20 -15.92 0.63 -12.04
C SER A 20 -16.38 0.14 -10.66
N SER A 21 -15.86 -0.99 -10.17
CA SER A 21 -16.19 -1.54 -8.86
C SER A 21 -14.95 -2.16 -8.18
N PRO A 22 -14.82 -2.08 -6.85
CA PRO A 22 -13.70 -2.70 -6.15
C PRO A 22 -13.87 -4.22 -6.09
N PHE A 23 -12.77 -4.95 -6.24
CA PHE A 23 -12.70 -6.41 -6.16
C PHE A 23 -11.35 -6.84 -5.58
N VAL A 24 -11.23 -8.12 -5.20
CA VAL A 24 -9.98 -8.73 -4.76
C VAL A 24 -9.55 -9.75 -5.79
N LEU A 25 -8.32 -9.62 -6.28
CA LEU A 25 -7.65 -10.63 -7.10
C LEU A 25 -6.75 -11.48 -6.20
N ARG A 26 -6.83 -12.80 -6.33
CA ARG A 26 -5.99 -13.76 -5.60
C ARG A 26 -5.14 -14.58 -6.57
N GLY A 27 -3.99 -15.06 -6.11
CA GLY A 27 -3.15 -15.98 -6.88
C GLY A 27 -2.30 -15.34 -7.98
N LEU A 28 -2.42 -14.02 -8.22
CA LEU A 28 -1.66 -13.34 -9.28
C LEU A 28 -0.16 -13.21 -9.00
N LEU A 29 0.25 -13.24 -7.72
CA LEU A 29 1.62 -12.93 -7.28
C LEU A 29 2.36 -14.16 -6.75
N ASN A 30 1.75 -15.35 -6.80
CA ASN A 30 2.20 -16.52 -6.04
C ASN A 30 3.46 -17.23 -6.60
N ALA A 31 4.11 -16.74 -7.66
CA ALA A 31 5.05 -17.57 -8.43
C ALA A 31 6.42 -16.96 -8.79
N SER A 32 6.78 -15.77 -8.32
CA SER A 32 8.10 -15.20 -8.65
C SER A 32 8.98 -15.02 -7.42
N GLU A 33 10.23 -15.48 -7.48
CA GLU A 33 11.27 -15.24 -6.49
C GLU A 33 11.43 -13.74 -6.16
N ALA A 34 11.13 -12.87 -7.12
CA ALA A 34 11.12 -11.42 -6.95
C ALA A 34 10.24 -10.94 -5.78
N PHE A 35 9.10 -11.59 -5.50
CA PHE A 35 8.25 -11.23 -4.36
C PHE A 35 8.79 -11.72 -3.02
N ALA A 36 9.58 -12.79 -3.01
CA ALA A 36 10.14 -13.32 -1.76
C ALA A 36 11.07 -12.29 -1.11
N SER A 37 11.82 -11.54 -1.91
CA SER A 37 12.68 -10.44 -1.44
C SER A 37 11.88 -9.29 -0.80
N PHE A 38 10.64 -9.05 -1.25
CA PHE A 38 9.75 -8.03 -0.69
C PHE A 38 8.82 -8.54 0.42
N ALA A 39 8.78 -9.86 0.65
CA ALA A 39 7.91 -10.48 1.65
C ALA A 39 8.36 -10.19 3.10
N THR A 40 9.63 -9.83 3.29
CA THR A 40 10.17 -9.40 4.59
C THR A 40 10.43 -7.89 4.60
N THR A 41 10.58 -7.30 5.78
CA THR A 41 10.92 -5.88 5.94
C THR A 41 12.43 -5.64 6.05
N GLU A 42 13.27 -6.67 5.89
CA GLU A 42 14.72 -6.56 6.08
C GLU A 42 15.37 -5.64 5.05
N TRP A 43 14.92 -5.69 3.80
CA TRP A 43 15.47 -4.84 2.73
C TRP A 43 15.26 -3.35 3.00
N LEU A 44 14.18 -2.97 3.70
CA LEU A 44 13.93 -1.59 4.12
C LEU A 44 14.89 -1.12 5.21
N GLN A 45 15.57 -2.01 5.92
CA GLN A 45 16.48 -1.66 7.02
C GLN A 45 17.94 -1.54 6.56
N ARG A 46 18.27 -2.00 5.34
CA ARG A 46 19.64 -2.04 4.82
C ARG A 46 19.97 -0.75 4.03
N PRO A 47 21.18 -0.20 4.16
CA PRO A 47 21.64 0.87 3.27
C PRO A 47 21.61 0.44 1.79
N PRO A 48 21.37 1.36 0.86
CA PRO A 48 21.12 2.79 1.10
C PRO A 48 19.65 3.12 1.47
N ILE A 49 18.74 2.15 1.35
CA ILE A 49 17.29 2.34 1.60
C ILE A 49 17.00 2.73 3.04
N GLY A 50 17.62 2.02 3.99
CA GLY A 50 17.47 2.23 5.42
C GLY A 50 17.83 3.64 5.89
N ASP A 51 18.68 4.35 5.15
CA ASP A 51 19.18 5.68 5.51
C ASP A 51 18.28 6.83 5.04
N ILE A 52 17.32 6.56 4.15
CA ILE A 52 16.35 7.57 3.69
C ILE A 52 15.58 8.11 4.89
N ARG A 53 15.43 9.44 4.96
CA ARG A 53 14.52 10.09 5.91
C ARG A 53 13.12 10.19 5.31
N ILE A 54 12.12 9.72 6.06
CA ILE A 54 10.71 9.72 5.66
C ILE A 54 9.85 10.39 6.71
N HIS A 55 8.73 10.95 6.25
CA HIS A 55 7.62 11.28 7.13
C HIS A 55 6.81 10.02 7.47
N TYR A 56 6.42 9.88 8.74
CA TYR A 56 5.65 8.73 9.23
C TYR A 56 4.68 9.15 10.34
N PHE A 57 3.70 8.28 10.64
CA PHE A 57 2.81 8.46 11.78
C PHE A 57 3.47 7.88 13.02
N SER A 58 3.73 8.71 14.03
CA SER A 58 4.34 8.31 15.29
C SER A 58 3.49 7.30 16.07
N ASN A 59 2.17 7.42 15.93
CA ASN A 59 1.18 6.53 16.52
C ASN A 59 -0.08 6.46 15.65
N ALA A 60 -0.22 5.36 14.91
CA ALA A 60 -1.28 5.13 13.94
C ALA A 60 -2.62 4.66 14.54
N SER A 61 -2.72 4.49 15.86
CA SER A 61 -3.99 4.20 16.53
C SER A 61 -4.76 5.47 16.91
N ARG A 62 -4.09 6.63 16.90
CA ARG A 62 -4.72 7.92 17.17
C ARG A 62 -5.75 8.26 16.09
N LYS A 63 -6.92 8.71 16.53
CA LYS A 63 -7.99 9.15 15.62
C LYS A 63 -7.61 10.47 14.97
N GLN A 64 -8.15 10.74 13.77
CA GLN A 64 -8.05 12.04 13.08
C GLN A 64 -6.64 12.45 12.60
N LEU A 65 -5.64 11.57 12.74
CA LEU A 65 -4.35 11.76 12.05
C LEU A 65 -4.50 11.38 10.59
N VAL A 66 -4.62 12.40 9.73
CA VAL A 66 -4.69 12.26 8.26
C VAL A 66 -3.35 12.53 7.58
N THR A 67 -2.41 13.18 8.27
CA THR A 67 -1.06 13.48 7.78
C THR A 67 0.00 12.97 8.77
N PRO A 68 1.18 12.55 8.28
CA PRO A 68 2.30 12.19 9.14
C PRO A 68 2.70 13.32 10.11
N ASP A 69 3.06 12.96 11.34
CA ASP A 69 3.41 13.89 12.43
C ASP A 69 4.87 13.75 12.90
N SER A 70 5.67 12.90 12.25
CA SER A 70 7.06 12.66 12.62
C SER A 70 7.95 12.38 11.41
N THR A 71 9.27 12.48 11.61
CA THR A 71 10.28 12.23 10.57
C THR A 71 11.42 11.39 11.13
N GLY A 72 11.86 10.37 10.41
CA GLY A 72 12.91 9.43 10.86
C GLY A 72 13.52 8.66 9.70
N ARG A 73 14.60 7.92 9.96
CA ARG A 73 15.17 7.02 8.94
C ARG A 73 14.26 5.82 8.74
N VAL A 74 14.19 5.29 7.51
CA VAL A 74 13.40 4.10 7.19
C VAL A 74 13.79 2.95 8.13
N ALA A 75 15.09 2.68 8.31
CA ALA A 75 15.56 1.58 9.16
C ALA A 75 15.04 1.69 10.60
N ASP A 76 15.11 2.89 11.21
CA ASP A 76 14.70 3.12 12.59
C ASP A 76 13.18 2.91 12.76
N VAL A 77 12.38 3.43 11.83
CA VAL A 77 10.92 3.32 11.88
C VAL A 77 10.47 1.89 11.63
N VAL A 78 11.07 1.21 10.65
CA VAL A 78 10.76 -0.20 10.34
C VAL A 78 11.13 -1.11 11.52
N ALA A 79 12.29 -0.90 12.14
CA ALA A 79 12.70 -1.66 13.32
C ALA A 79 11.76 -1.41 14.51
N ALA A 80 11.28 -0.18 14.70
CA ALA A 80 10.28 0.12 15.73
C ALA A 80 8.94 -0.61 15.46
N ILE A 81 8.46 -0.61 14.21
CA ILE A 81 7.26 -1.33 13.80
C ILE A 81 7.43 -2.85 14.01
N ALA A 82 8.58 -3.41 13.62
CA ALA A 82 8.88 -4.83 13.77
C ALA A 82 8.86 -5.29 15.24
N ARG A 83 9.20 -4.40 16.18
CA ARG A 83 9.09 -4.63 17.63
C ARG A 83 7.67 -4.39 18.19
N GLY A 84 6.66 -4.24 17.33
CA GLY A 84 5.27 -3.99 17.73
C GLY A 84 4.97 -2.53 18.07
N GLY A 85 5.83 -1.60 17.66
CA GLY A 85 5.60 -0.17 17.88
C GLY A 85 4.37 0.35 17.11
N PRO A 86 3.73 1.42 17.60
CA PRO A 86 2.48 1.95 17.03
C PRO A 86 2.70 2.78 15.75
N GLN A 87 3.93 2.83 15.24
CA GLN A 87 4.25 3.63 14.06
C GLN A 87 3.60 3.06 12.79
N LYS A 88 3.43 3.93 11.80
CA LYS A 88 2.98 3.54 10.46
C LYS A 88 3.69 4.36 9.39
N ILE A 89 4.13 3.66 8.36
CA ILE A 89 4.66 4.22 7.13
C ILE A 89 3.55 4.20 6.07
N GLY A 90 3.44 5.31 5.34
CA GLY A 90 2.63 5.44 4.13
C GLY A 90 3.32 6.48 3.26
N THR A 91 4.38 6.09 2.55
CA THR A 91 5.27 7.04 1.87
C THR A 91 5.70 6.53 0.51
N GLU A 92 5.81 7.45 -0.46
CA GLU A 92 6.41 7.17 -1.78
C GLU A 92 7.93 7.41 -1.77
N SER A 93 8.47 8.06 -0.74
CA SER A 93 9.86 8.57 -0.75
C SER A 93 10.91 7.50 -1.08
N VAL A 94 10.70 6.26 -0.63
CA VAL A 94 11.60 5.14 -0.92
C VAL A 94 11.59 4.79 -2.42
N ILE A 95 10.41 4.60 -3.01
CA ILE A 95 10.29 4.27 -4.43
C ILE A 95 10.71 5.46 -5.30
N ARG A 96 10.49 6.69 -4.85
CA ARG A 96 10.96 7.88 -5.56
C ARG A 96 12.48 7.99 -5.58
N ALA A 97 13.15 7.61 -4.49
CA ALA A 97 14.61 7.63 -4.40
C ALA A 97 15.27 6.44 -5.12
N PHE A 98 14.59 5.29 -5.15
CA PHE A 98 15.06 4.06 -5.78
C PHE A 98 14.00 3.50 -6.75
N PRO A 99 13.68 4.22 -7.84
CA PRO A 99 12.59 3.85 -8.74
C PRO A 99 12.89 2.57 -9.53
N GLU A 100 14.15 2.14 -9.60
CA GLU A 100 14.57 0.85 -10.14
C GLU A 100 13.97 -0.34 -9.39
N LEU A 101 13.57 -0.18 -8.12
CA LEU A 101 12.86 -1.22 -7.37
C LEU A 101 11.56 -1.65 -8.07
N LEU A 102 10.99 -0.81 -8.94
CA LEU A 102 9.82 -1.18 -9.75
C LEU A 102 10.14 -2.21 -10.83
N ARG A 103 11.39 -2.30 -11.30
CA ARG A 103 11.79 -3.31 -12.31
C ARG A 103 11.65 -4.72 -11.76
N ASP A 104 11.89 -4.85 -10.46
CA ASP A 104 11.83 -6.11 -9.75
C ASP A 104 10.42 -6.39 -9.21
N LEU A 105 9.44 -5.50 -9.42
CA LEU A 105 8.04 -5.78 -9.16
C LEU A 105 7.43 -6.47 -10.38
N PRO A 106 7.08 -7.76 -10.29
CA PRO A 106 6.41 -8.44 -11.38
C PRO A 106 4.94 -8.03 -11.37
N LEU A 107 4.64 -7.05 -12.22
CA LEU A 107 3.30 -6.53 -12.37
C LEU A 107 2.44 -7.54 -13.13
N PRO A 108 1.27 -7.93 -12.60
CA PRO A 108 0.36 -8.77 -13.34
C PRO A 108 0.04 -8.15 -14.71
N PRO A 109 -0.01 -8.93 -15.80
CA PRO A 109 -0.37 -8.43 -17.13
C PRO A 109 -1.72 -7.68 -17.17
N LEU A 110 -2.60 -7.95 -16.23
CA LEU A 110 -3.86 -7.25 -16.07
C LEU A 110 -3.68 -5.76 -15.70
N LEU A 111 -2.64 -5.42 -14.92
CA LEU A 111 -2.32 -4.03 -14.59
C LEU A 111 -1.87 -3.25 -15.82
N THR A 112 -1.01 -3.85 -16.64
CA THR A 112 -0.59 -3.23 -17.89
C THR A 112 -1.74 -3.14 -18.91
N LYS A 113 -2.70 -4.07 -18.90
CA LYS A 113 -3.95 -3.96 -19.69
C LYS A 113 -4.80 -2.75 -19.26
N TRP A 114 -4.97 -2.52 -17.96
CA TRP A 114 -5.86 -1.47 -17.46
C TRP A 114 -5.26 -0.07 -17.46
N PHE A 115 -3.98 0.03 -17.11
CA PHE A 115 -3.31 1.32 -16.96
C PHE A 115 -2.39 1.64 -18.13
N GLY A 116 -2.04 0.65 -18.95
CA GLY A 116 -1.10 0.79 -20.06
C GLY A 116 0.27 0.18 -19.72
N SER A 117 0.88 -0.48 -20.71
CA SER A 117 2.18 -1.16 -20.56
C SER A 117 3.34 -0.24 -20.21
N ASN A 118 3.23 1.05 -20.54
CA ASN A 118 4.29 2.05 -20.32
C ASN A 118 4.12 2.88 -19.05
N GLU A 119 3.07 2.64 -18.25
CA GLU A 119 2.81 3.45 -17.06
C GLU A 119 3.66 3.04 -15.85
N PHE A 120 4.10 1.77 -15.79
CA PHE A 120 4.84 1.24 -14.65
C PHE A 120 6.36 1.27 -14.84
N LEU A 121 6.88 2.39 -15.32
CA LEU A 121 8.30 2.56 -15.59
C LEU A 121 8.96 3.44 -14.51
N PRO A 122 10.23 3.20 -14.13
CA PRO A 122 10.93 3.99 -13.12
C PRO A 122 10.84 5.51 -13.35
N HIS A 123 10.93 5.97 -14.61
CA HIS A 123 10.88 7.39 -14.96
C HIS A 123 9.48 8.03 -14.85
N ARG A 124 8.43 7.25 -14.58
CA ARG A 124 7.04 7.71 -14.40
C ARG A 124 6.71 8.00 -12.92
N VAL A 125 7.50 7.47 -11.99
CA VAL A 125 7.34 7.66 -10.54
C VAL A 125 7.37 9.14 -10.19
N GLY A 126 6.37 9.59 -9.42
CA GLY A 126 6.22 10.99 -9.01
C GLY A 126 5.80 11.95 -10.12
N ARG A 127 5.50 11.44 -11.34
CA ARG A 127 4.99 12.23 -12.47
C ARG A 127 3.56 11.82 -12.83
N THR A 128 3.39 10.59 -13.31
CA THR A 128 2.08 10.02 -13.67
C THR A 128 1.76 8.75 -12.88
N LEU A 129 2.78 8.16 -12.24
CA LEU A 129 2.65 6.98 -11.39
C LEU A 129 3.00 7.34 -9.96
N THR A 130 2.14 6.96 -9.02
CA THR A 130 2.38 7.08 -7.58
C THR A 130 2.46 5.69 -6.95
N VAL A 131 3.59 5.36 -6.32
CA VAL A 131 3.81 4.03 -5.71
C VAL A 131 4.21 4.15 -4.23
N PRO A 132 3.23 4.30 -3.33
CA PRO A 132 3.49 4.37 -1.90
C PRO A 132 3.74 2.99 -1.29
N ILE A 133 4.69 2.91 -0.37
CA ILE A 133 4.89 1.77 0.53
C ILE A 133 4.09 2.02 1.80
N PHE A 134 3.32 1.01 2.23
CA PHE A 134 2.62 1.01 3.50
C PHE A 134 3.16 -0.08 4.41
N LEU A 135 3.50 0.30 5.65
CA LEU A 135 3.91 -0.64 6.70
C LEU A 135 3.33 -0.20 8.05
N ALA A 136 2.81 -1.15 8.81
CA ALA A 136 2.33 -0.94 10.17
C ALA A 136 2.46 -2.25 10.96
N THR A 137 2.39 -2.18 12.28
CA THR A 137 2.36 -3.38 13.11
C THR A 137 1.09 -4.18 12.85
N GLY A 138 1.23 -5.49 12.67
CA GLY A 138 0.11 -6.45 12.64
C GLY A 138 -0.27 -6.97 14.04
N ALA A 139 0.59 -6.75 15.04
CA ALA A 139 0.34 -7.13 16.42
C ALA A 139 -0.21 -5.91 17.19
N PRO A 140 -1.44 -5.95 17.70
CA PRO A 140 -1.98 -4.90 18.55
C PRO A 140 -1.27 -4.95 19.90
N HIS A 141 -0.14 -4.25 20.05
CA HIS A 141 0.42 -4.04 21.37
C HIS A 141 -0.48 -3.06 22.13
N ALA A 142 -0.94 -3.46 23.32
CA ALA A 142 -1.79 -2.63 24.19
C ALA A 142 -3.10 -2.12 23.55
N GLY A 143 -3.70 -2.89 22.63
CA GLY A 143 -4.95 -2.49 21.96
C GLY A 143 -4.81 -1.36 20.93
N LEU A 144 -3.58 -1.05 20.52
CA LEU A 144 -3.29 -0.04 19.50
C LEU A 144 -3.34 -0.69 18.12
N GLU A 145 -4.50 -0.67 17.47
CA GLU A 145 -4.63 -1.08 16.07
C GLU A 145 -4.28 0.08 15.14
N ALA A 146 -3.31 -0.14 14.25
CA ALA A 146 -3.00 0.81 13.19
C ALA A 146 -4.17 0.90 12.21
N ARG A 147 -4.61 2.13 11.91
CA ARG A 147 -5.73 2.35 11.00
C ARG A 147 -5.43 3.44 9.98
N THR A 148 -6.25 3.47 8.94
CA THR A 148 -6.38 4.63 8.04
C THR A 148 -7.83 5.06 8.12
N GLU A 149 -8.08 6.35 8.33
CA GLU A 149 -9.45 6.89 8.31
C GLU A 149 -10.08 6.69 6.91
N LEU A 150 -11.41 6.59 6.88
CA LEU A 150 -12.15 6.45 5.64
C LEU A 150 -11.96 7.70 4.77
N HIS A 151 -11.48 7.51 3.55
CA HIS A 151 -11.27 8.57 2.55
C HIS A 151 -11.48 8.02 1.14
N ALA A 152 -11.45 8.91 0.15
CA ALA A 152 -11.50 8.56 -1.27
C ALA A 152 -10.30 9.16 -1.99
N GLU A 153 -9.78 8.45 -2.97
CA GLU A 153 -8.70 8.93 -3.85
C GLU A 153 -9.29 9.30 -5.22
N PRO A 154 -8.79 10.37 -5.88
CA PRO A 154 -9.29 10.80 -7.18
C PRO A 154 -8.73 9.98 -8.36
N ILE A 155 -8.13 8.81 -8.09
CA ILE A 155 -7.40 7.99 -9.08
C ILE A 155 -7.84 6.52 -9.00
N GLY A 156 -7.61 5.78 -10.08
CA GLY A 156 -7.62 4.32 -10.01
C GLY A 156 -6.46 3.83 -9.14
N ASN A 157 -6.75 2.97 -8.17
CA ASN A 157 -5.75 2.47 -7.23
C ASN A 157 -5.77 0.93 -7.19
N VAL A 158 -4.58 0.34 -7.15
CA VAL A 158 -4.36 -1.08 -6.90
C VAL A 158 -3.47 -1.22 -5.68
N MET A 159 -3.98 -1.94 -4.68
CA MET A 159 -3.22 -2.26 -3.48
C MET A 159 -2.67 -3.68 -3.56
N LEU A 160 -1.35 -3.81 -3.41
CA LEU A 160 -0.64 -5.09 -3.37
C LEU A 160 -0.35 -5.43 -1.90
N MET A 161 -0.85 -6.57 -1.42
CA MET A 161 -0.55 -7.05 -0.07
C MET A 161 0.64 -7.99 -0.12
N LEU A 162 1.80 -7.53 0.34
CA LEU A 162 3.05 -8.31 0.32
C LEU A 162 3.21 -9.23 1.54
N SER A 163 2.67 -8.80 2.69
CA SER A 163 2.73 -9.56 3.94
C SER A 163 1.60 -9.16 4.88
N GLY A 164 1.20 -10.08 5.76
CA GLY A 164 0.17 -9.85 6.77
C GLY A 164 -1.27 -9.83 6.22
N SER A 165 -2.15 -9.13 6.93
CA SER A 165 -3.56 -8.99 6.55
C SER A 165 -4.07 -7.59 6.87
N LYS A 166 -5.12 -7.17 6.16
CA LYS A 166 -5.78 -5.88 6.39
C LYS A 166 -7.27 -6.00 6.19
N ARG A 167 -8.02 -5.41 7.12
CA ARG A 167 -9.47 -5.26 7.00
C ARG A 167 -9.78 -4.00 6.18
N TRP A 168 -10.67 -4.14 5.20
CA TRP A 168 -11.10 -3.05 4.35
C TRP A 168 -12.58 -2.78 4.55
N THR A 169 -12.93 -1.50 4.63
CA THR A 169 -14.32 -1.05 4.70
C THR A 169 -14.56 -0.10 3.52
N ARG A 170 -15.61 -0.38 2.76
CA ARG A 170 -16.03 0.47 1.64
C ARG A 170 -17.09 1.47 2.12
N GLY A 171 -16.86 2.75 1.86
CA GLY A 171 -17.88 3.79 2.03
C GLY A 171 -18.92 3.76 0.90
N PRO A 172 -20.12 4.32 1.11
CA PRO A 172 -21.13 4.43 0.06
C PRO A 172 -20.56 5.18 -1.16
N ARG A 173 -20.85 4.69 -2.36
CA ARG A 173 -20.50 5.40 -3.60
C ARG A 173 -21.36 6.67 -3.65
N ARG A 174 -20.77 7.85 -3.78
CA ARG A 174 -21.56 9.03 -4.16
C ARG A 174 -22.14 8.74 -5.55
N PRO A 175 -23.45 8.95 -5.78
CA PRO A 175 -23.99 8.89 -7.12
C PRO A 175 -23.21 9.87 -8.00
N ALA A 176 -22.94 9.48 -9.24
CA ALA A 176 -22.42 10.43 -10.21
C ALA A 176 -23.38 11.61 -10.31
N PRO A 177 -22.91 12.86 -10.41
CA PRO A 177 -23.78 13.96 -10.76
C PRO A 177 -24.51 13.60 -12.07
N PRO A 178 -25.79 13.96 -12.21
CA PRO A 178 -26.49 13.78 -13.48
C PRO A 178 -25.73 14.51 -14.61
N PRO A 179 -25.88 14.03 -15.86
CA PRO A 179 -25.22 14.63 -17.02
C PRO A 179 -25.61 16.10 -17.21
#